data_AF-A0A257MDK9-F1
#
_entry.id   AF-A0A257MDK9-F1
#
_cell.length_a   1.000
_cell.length_b   1.000
_cell.length_c   1.000
_cell.angle_alpha   90.00
_cell.angle_beta   90.00
_cell.angle_gamma   90.00
#
_symmetry.space_group_name_H-M   'P 1'
#
loop_
_entity.id
_entity.type
_entity.pdbx_description
1 polymer ?
#
loop_
_entity_poly.entity_id
_entity_poly.type
_entity_poly.pdbx_seq_one_letter_code
_entity_poly.pdbx_strand_id
1 'polypeptide(L)' 'MSDKKLYSLPELPYAYNALEPHISEAQLRLHHDKHHAAYV' A
#
# COMPACT_ATOMS: atom_id res chain seq x y z
N MET A 1 8.64 -17.05 21.11
CA MET A 1 8.93 -16.81 19.68
C MET A 1 8.58 -15.36 19.40
N SER A 2 9.55 -14.47 19.20
CA SER A 2 9.21 -13.08 18.83
C SER A 2 8.88 -13.05 17.34
N ASP A 3 7.61 -12.95 16.98
CA ASP A 3 7.15 -12.64 15.63
C ASP A 3 7.48 -11.18 15.28
N LYS A 4 8.77 -10.87 15.18
CA LYS A 4 9.22 -9.55 14.73
C LYS A 4 9.34 -9.61 13.21
N LYS A 5 8.29 -9.18 12.52
CA LYS A 5 8.38 -8.89 11.09
C LYS A 5 9.49 -7.87 10.87
N LEU A 6 10.51 -8.25 10.09
CA LEU A 6 11.66 -7.39 9.77
C LEU A 6 11.26 -6.22 8.87
N TYR A 7 10.23 -6.44 8.02
CA TYR A 7 9.62 -5.45 7.15
C TYR A 7 8.08 -5.60 7.20
N SER A 8 7.36 -4.50 6.97
CA SER A 8 5.91 -4.48 6.99
C SER A 8 5.39 -3.52 5.92
N LEU A 9 4.25 -3.85 5.33
CA LEU A 9 3.52 -2.94 4.44
C LEU A 9 3.12 -1.68 5.23
N PRO A 10 3.70 -0.50 4.93
CA PRO A 10 3.33 0.73 5.61
C PRO A 10 1.91 1.14 5.23
N GLU A 11 1.19 1.80 6.14
CA GLU A 11 -0.08 2.44 5.78
C GLU A 11 0.16 3.65 4.89
N LEU A 12 -0.77 3.90 3.97
CA LEU A 12 -0.75 5.12 3.18
C LEU A 12 -1.05 6.33 4.07
N PRO A 13 -0.33 7.45 3.90
CA PRO A 13 -0.59 8.68 4.68
C PRO A 13 -1.82 9.45 4.17
N TYR A 14 -2.58 8.87 3.25
CA TYR A 14 -3.76 9.45 2.61
C TYR A 14 -4.72 8.36 2.15
N ALA A 15 -5.98 8.74 1.90
CA ALA A 15 -6.99 7.85 1.33
C ALA A 15 -6.62 7.41 -0.11
N TYR A 16 -7.09 6.24 -0.54
CA TYR A 16 -6.77 5.69 -1.87
C TYR A 16 -7.20 6.59 -3.04
N ASN A 17 -8.19 7.46 -2.85
CA ASN A 17 -8.66 8.40 -3.88
C ASN A 17 -8.03 9.81 -3.75
N ALA A 18 -7.14 10.05 -2.79
CA ALA A 18 -6.60 11.37 -2.52
C ALA A 18 -5.73 11.94 -3.66
N LEU A 19 -5.34 11.10 -4.62
CA LEU A 19 -4.51 11.47 -5.77
C LEU A 19 -5.30 11.60 -7.07
N GLU A 20 -6.64 11.48 -7.03
CA GLU A 20 -7.48 11.73 -8.19
C GLU A 20 -7.48 13.22 -8.59
N PRO A 21 -7.59 13.54 -9.89
CA PRO A 21 -7.73 12.64 -11.04
C PRO A 21 -6.39 12.15 -11.63
N HIS A 22 -5.26 12.46 -10.98
CA HIS A 22 -3.94 12.14 -11.51
C HIS A 22 -3.57 10.67 -11.37
N ILE A 23 -4.02 10.02 -10.29
CA ILE A 23 -3.90 8.58 -10.07
C ILE A 23 -5.26 8.08 -9.60
N SER A 24 -5.81 7.05 -10.27
CA SER A 24 -7.11 6.48 -9.90
C SER A 24 -7.02 5.66 -8.61
N GLU A 25 -8.11 5.64 -7.84
CA GLU A 25 -8.21 4.83 -6.62
C GLU A 25 -7.89 3.35 -6.89
N ALA A 26 -8.43 2.80 -7.97
CA ALA A 26 -8.26 1.40 -8.35
C ALA A 26 -6.78 1.04 -8.61
N GLN A 27 -6.05 1.92 -9.29
CA GLN A 27 -4.62 1.73 -9.53
C GLN A 27 -3.83 1.74 -8.21
N LEU A 28 -4.09 2.73 -7.34
CA LEU A 28 -3.38 2.84 -6.07
C LEU A 28 -3.66 1.65 -5.14
N ARG A 29 -4.89 1.13 -5.14
CA ARG A 29 -5.27 -0.08 -4.38
C ARG A 29 -4.52 -1.32 -4.86
N LEU A 30 -4.48 -1.55 -6.18
CA LEU A 30 -3.70 -2.64 -6.77
C LEU A 30 -2.20 -2.48 -6.45
N HIS A 31 -1.66 -1.27 -6.60
CA HIS A 31 -0.26 -0.98 -6.34
C HIS A 31 0.13 -1.27 -4.88
N HIS A 32 -0.65 -0.77 -3.93
CA HIS A 32 -0.35 -0.93 -2.51
C HIS A 32 -0.63 -2.36 -2.01
N ASP A 33 -1.85 -2.87 -2.25
CA ASP A 33 -2.34 -4.09 -1.59
C ASP A 33 -1.83 -5.37 -2.27
N LYS A 34 -1.36 -5.28 -3.52
CA LYS A 34 -0.79 -6.41 -4.25
C LYS A 34 0.70 -6.24 -4.51
N HIS A 35 1.09 -5.17 -5.19
CA HIS A 35 2.47 -5.05 -5.66
C HIS A 35 3.45 -4.72 -4.54
N HIS A 36 3.17 -3.70 -3.71
CA HIS A 36 4.02 -3.39 -2.56
C HIS A 36 4.00 -4.53 -1.54
N ALA A 37 2.81 -5.06 -1.22
CA ALA A 37 2.65 -6.20 -0.32
C ALA A 37 3.42 -7.47 -0.74
N ALA A 38 3.74 -7.64 -2.03
CA ALA A 38 4.55 -8.76 -2.50
C ALA A 38 6.05 -8.61 -2.18
N TYR A 39 6.51 -7.40 -1.86
CA TYR A 39 7.92 -7.10 -1.57
C TYR A 39 8.27 -7.08 -0.08
N VAL A 40 7.28 -6.93 0.82
CA VAL A 40 7.48 -6.68 2.26
C VAL A 40 6.73 -7.63 3.18
#